data_AF-A0A6L7A4B6-F1
#
_entry.id   AF-A0A6L7A4B6-F1
#
_cell.length_a   1.000
_cell.length_b   1.000
_cell.length_c   1.000
_cell.angle_alpha   90.00
_cell.angle_beta   90.00
_cell.angle_gamma   90.00
#
_symmetry.space_group_name_H-M   'P 1'
#
loop_
_entity.id
_entity.type
_entity.pdbx_description
1 polymer ?
#
loop_
_entity_poly.entity_id
_entity_poly.type
_entity_poly.pdbx_seq_one_letter_code
_entity_poly.pdbx_strand_id
1 'polypeptide(L)'
;MIKKISVRKDQLALLSRNGDYYKVLHAGEHLLPWLNTPEVLLITLDGSEVPDVLADYLRRFQPDWVEKYCLVADLSEIEAGALYMDGIL
;
A
#
# COMPACT_ATOMS: atom_id res chain seq x y z
N MET A 1 14.36 -20.10 -9.51
CA MET A 1 13.49 -20.71 -8.47
C MET A 1 12.22 -19.89 -8.40
N ILE A 2 11.04 -20.52 -8.41
CA ILE A 2 9.77 -19.79 -8.24
C ILE A 2 9.67 -19.39 -6.77
N LYS A 3 9.50 -18.10 -6.49
CA LYS A 3 9.36 -17.59 -5.12
C LYS A 3 7.88 -17.53 -4.75
N LYS A 4 7.51 -18.10 -3.62
CA LYS A 4 6.15 -18.02 -3.07
C LYS A 4 6.12 -16.97 -1.95
N ILE A 5 5.07 -16.17 -1.91
CA ILE A 5 4.80 -15.25 -0.81
C ILE A 5 3.40 -15.51 -0.25
N SER A 6 3.25 -15.25 1.04
CA SER A 6 1.97 -15.28 1.75
C SER A 6 1.60 -13.85 2.13
N VAL A 7 0.41 -13.42 1.74
CA VAL A 7 -0.16 -12.12 2.13
C VAL A 7 -1.26 -12.41 3.14
N ARG A 8 -1.15 -11.83 4.34
CA ARG A 8 -2.13 -12.02 5.41
C ARG A 8 -3.42 -11.23 5.14
N LYS A 9 -4.49 -11.54 5.87
CA LYS A 9 -5.80 -10.89 5.71
C LYS A 9 -5.80 -9.40 6.02
N ASP A 10 -4.93 -9.01 6.93
CA ASP A 10 -4.66 -7.64 7.38
C ASP A 10 -3.58 -6.95 6.52
N GLN A 11 -3.28 -7.47 5.33
CA GLN A 11 -2.19 -6.96 4.51
C GLN A 11 -2.53 -6.84 3.03
N LEU A 12 -1.81 -5.93 2.36
CA LEU A 12 -1.63 -5.89 0.92
C LEU A 12 -0.15 -6.05 0.58
N ALA A 13 0.13 -6.67 -0.56
CA ALA A 13 1.46 -6.64 -1.16
C ALA A 13 1.45 -5.73 -2.39
N LEU A 14 2.27 -4.69 -2.38
CA LEU A 14 2.55 -3.86 -3.54
C LEU A 14 3.77 -4.44 -4.27
N LEU A 15 3.60 -4.76 -5.55
CA LEU A 15 4.69 -5.21 -6.40
C LEU A 15 5.28 -4.02 -7.15
N SER A 16 6.60 -3.91 -7.13
CA SER A 16 7.33 -2.92 -7.91
C SER A 16 8.40 -3.54 -8.81
N ARG A 17 8.78 -2.79 -9.84
CA ARG A 17 9.94 -3.05 -10.70
C ARG A 17 10.63 -1.74 -10.99
N ASN A 18 11.94 -1.69 -10.80
CA ASN A 18 12.76 -0.50 -11.04
C ASN A 18 12.22 0.75 -10.31
N GLY A 19 11.65 0.58 -9.12
CA GLY A 19 11.03 1.65 -8.33
C GLY A 19 9.56 1.92 -8.63
N ASP A 20 8.98 1.34 -9.70
CA ASP A 20 7.59 1.61 -10.07
C ASP A 20 6.62 0.51 -9.60
N TYR A 21 5.61 0.91 -8.83
CA TYR A 21 4.56 0.01 -8.38
C TYR A 21 3.54 -0.22 -9.50
N TYR A 22 3.18 -1.50 -9.74
CA TYR A 22 2.31 -1.86 -10.86
C TYR A 22 1.21 -2.86 -10.51
N LYS A 23 1.26 -3.51 -9.33
CA LYS A 23 0.23 -4.47 -8.92
C LYS A 23 0.04 -4.52 -7.42
N VAL A 24 -1.21 -4.64 -7.00
CA VAL A 24 -1.62 -4.97 -5.64
C VAL A 24 -2.01 -6.45 -5.57
N LEU A 25 -1.45 -7.18 -4.63
CA LEU A 25 -1.87 -8.53 -4.26
C LEU A 25 -2.62 -8.49 -2.94
N HIS A 26 -3.81 -9.09 -2.93
CA HIS A 26 -4.64 -9.21 -1.74
C HIS A 26 -4.24 -10.45 -0.95
N ALA A 27 -4.85 -10.63 0.23
CA ALA A 27 -4.64 -11.79 1.08
C ALA A 27 -4.68 -13.13 0.32
N GLY A 28 -3.74 -14.00 0.61
CA GLY A 28 -3.61 -15.31 -0.02
C GLY A 28 -2.17 -15.66 -0.38
N GLU A 29 -2.04 -16.82 -0.99
CA GLU A 29 -0.76 -17.37 -1.46
C GLU A 29 -0.51 -16.97 -2.91
N HIS A 30 0.64 -16.34 -3.17
CA HIS A 30 0.99 -15.86 -4.51
C HIS A 30 2.33 -16.42 -4.95
N LEU A 31 2.40 -16.85 -6.21
CA LEU A 31 3.64 -17.21 -6.87
C LEU A 31 4.17 -15.99 -7.62
N LEU A 32 5.41 -15.62 -7.33
CA LEU A 32 6.11 -14.58 -8.05
C LEU A 32 6.81 -15.15 -9.27
N PRO A 33 6.82 -14.41 -10.39
CA PRO A 33 7.55 -14.83 -11.58
C PRO A 33 9.04 -14.93 -11.26
N TRP A 34 9.65 -16.06 -11.60
CA TRP A 34 11.08 -16.29 -11.41
C TRP A 34 11.96 -15.40 -12.30
N LEU A 35 11.49 -15.09 -13.51
CA LEU A 35 12.13 -14.16 -14.44
C LEU A 35 11.61 -12.75 -14.14
N ASN A 36 12.53 -11.82 -13.86
CA ASN A 36 12.21 -10.47 -13.40
C ASN A 36 11.37 -10.49 -12.10
N THR A 37 11.89 -11.16 -11.06
CA THR A 37 11.21 -11.22 -9.76
C THR A 37 10.99 -9.80 -9.24
N PRO A 38 9.74 -9.38 -8.98
CA PRO A 38 9.47 -8.03 -8.51
C PRO A 38 9.91 -7.85 -7.06
N GLU A 39 10.15 -6.61 -6.69
CA GLU A 39 10.20 -6.20 -5.29
C GLU A 39 8.79 -6.25 -4.70
N VAL A 40 8.71 -6.53 -3.41
CA VAL A 40 7.44 -6.69 -2.68
C VAL A 40 7.49 -5.83 -1.44
N LEU A 41 6.57 -4.88 -1.35
CA LEU A 41 6.32 -4.12 -0.13
C LEU A 41 5.02 -4.63 0.50
N LEU A 42 5.09 -5.10 1.76
CA LEU A 42 3.92 -5.48 2.53
C LEU A 42 3.42 -4.27 3.33
N ILE A 43 2.16 -3.94 3.15
CA ILE A 43 1.45 -2.87 3.86
C ILE A 43 0.42 -3.49 4.79
N THR A 44 0.36 -3.04 6.04
CA THR A 44 -0.69 -3.41 6.99
C THR A 44 -1.94 -2.58 6.76
N LEU A 45 -3.10 -3.21 6.89
CA LEU A 45 -4.42 -2.58 6.78
C LEU A 45 -4.99 -2.28 8.17
N ASP A 46 -4.13 -1.76 9.05
CA ASP A 46 -4.46 -1.41 10.43
C ASP A 46 -4.71 0.10 10.60
N GLY A 47 -4.85 0.83 9.49
CA GLY A 47 -5.05 2.29 9.47
C GLY A 47 -3.81 3.10 9.84
N SER A 48 -2.63 2.46 9.90
CA SER A 48 -1.36 3.17 10.03
C SER A 48 -1.16 4.16 8.89
N GLU A 49 -0.46 5.25 9.19
CA GLU A 49 -0.08 6.24 8.20
C GLU A 49 0.75 5.62 7.08
N VAL A 50 0.41 5.99 5.84
CA VAL A 50 1.22 5.63 4.67
C VAL A 50 2.44 6.54 4.64
N PRO A 51 3.68 6.01 4.62
CA PRO A 51 4.89 6.84 4.62
C PRO A 51 4.89 7.87 3.50
N ASP A 52 5.28 9.12 3.81
CA ASP A 52 5.20 10.28 2.91
C ASP A 52 5.65 10.00 1.47
N VAL A 53 6.83 9.40 1.30
CA VAL A 53 7.41 9.09 -0.01
C VAL A 53 6.51 8.15 -0.83
N LEU A 54 5.90 7.16 -0.17
CA LEU A 54 4.96 6.24 -0.82
C LEU A 54 3.63 6.93 -1.09
N ALA A 55 3.12 7.74 -0.15
CA ALA A 55 1.88 8.48 -0.32
C ALA A 55 1.96 9.43 -1.53
N ASP A 56 3.04 10.18 -1.67
CA ASP A 56 3.29 11.08 -2.80
C ASP A 56 3.38 10.33 -4.12
N TYR A 57 4.09 9.20 -4.14
CA TYR A 57 4.14 8.34 -5.32
C TYR A 57 2.75 7.86 -5.73
N LEU A 58 1.98 7.31 -4.78
CA LEU A 58 0.66 6.74 -5.06
C LEU A 58 -0.33 7.80 -5.53
N ARG A 59 -0.37 8.98 -4.91
CA ARG A 59 -1.22 10.09 -5.37
C ARG A 59 -0.90 10.51 -6.80
N ARG A 60 0.39 10.50 -7.16
CA ARG A 60 0.85 10.95 -8.48
C ARG A 60 0.66 9.91 -9.58
N PHE A 61 0.91 8.63 -9.28
CA PHE A 61 1.03 7.57 -10.31
C PHE A 61 0.02 6.45 -10.17
N GLN A 62 -0.65 6.30 -9.02
CA GLN A 62 -1.66 5.28 -8.75
C GLN A 62 -2.90 5.87 -8.03
N PRO A 63 -3.53 6.95 -8.55
CA PRO A 63 -4.64 7.63 -7.87
C PRO A 63 -5.82 6.68 -7.59
N ASP A 64 -6.11 5.75 -8.50
CA ASP A 64 -7.16 4.74 -8.34
C ASP A 64 -6.92 3.83 -7.12
N TRP A 65 -5.65 3.61 -6.74
CA TRP A 65 -5.32 2.82 -5.56
C TRP A 65 -5.49 3.64 -4.28
N VAL A 66 -5.17 4.93 -4.32
CA VAL A 66 -5.42 5.85 -3.21
C VAL A 66 -6.90 5.90 -2.91
N GLU A 67 -7.74 6.10 -3.93
CA GLU A 67 -9.21 6.12 -3.77
C GLU A 67 -9.74 4.79 -3.20
N LYS A 68 -9.16 3.67 -3.60
CA LYS A 68 -9.65 2.34 -3.19
C LYS A 68 -9.18 1.90 -1.80
N TYR A 69 -7.95 2.23 -1.41
CA TYR A 69 -7.32 1.64 -0.22
C TYR A 69 -6.94 2.65 0.86
N CYS A 70 -6.94 3.94 0.57
CA CYS A 70 -6.49 4.96 1.51
C CYS A 70 -7.67 5.84 1.96
N LEU A 71 -7.60 6.27 3.22
CA LEU A 71 -8.33 7.45 3.65
C LEU A 71 -7.46 8.68 3.36
N VAL A 72 -8.00 9.65 2.62
CA VAL A 72 -7.30 10.89 2.30
C VAL A 72 -7.83 12.00 3.19
N ALA A 73 -6.91 12.71 3.85
CA ALA A 73 -7.19 13.96 4.56
C ALA A 73 -6.46 15.10 3.83
N ASP A 74 -7.21 15.88 3.05
CA ASP A 74 -6.70 17.07 2.39
C ASP A 74 -6.75 18.25 3.36
N LEU A 75 -5.65 18.46 4.08
CA LEU A 75 -5.50 19.51 5.08
C LEU A 75 -4.63 20.63 4.51
N SER A 76 -5.02 21.88 4.76
CA SER A 76 -4.13 23.02 4.55
C SER A 76 -3.04 23.10 5.64
N GLU A 77 -2.04 23.97 5.44
CA GLU A 77 -0.91 24.14 6.37
C GLU A 77 -1.32 24.53 7.80
N ILE A 78 -2.54 25.05 7.99
CA ILE A 78 -3.07 25.50 9.28
C ILE A 78 -4.14 24.56 9.85
N GLU A 79 -4.41 23.45 9.19
CA GLU A 79 -5.42 22.48 9.60
C GLU A 79 -4.76 21.22 10.18
N ALA A 80 -5.40 20.68 11.21
CA ALA A 80 -5.04 19.39 11.79
C ALA A 80 -6.20 18.42 11.60
N GLY A 81 -5.88 17.20 11.18
CA GLY A 81 -6.81 16.09 11.13
C GLY A 81 -6.63 15.19 12.34
N ALA A 82 -7.73 14.62 12.82
CA ALA A 82 -7.70 13.55 13.81
C ALA A 82 -8.36 12.30 13.21
N LEU A 83 -7.69 11.16 13.29
CA LEU A 83 -8.18 9.89 12.79
C LEU A 83 -8.85 9.12 13.92
N TYR A 84 -10.18 8.98 13.86
CA TYR A 84 -10.90 8.12 14.78
C TYR A 84 -10.95 6.68 14.25
N MET A 85 -10.40 5.74 15.01
CA MET A 85 -10.35 4.33 14.64
C MET A 85 -10.48 3.43 15.87
N ASP A 86 -11.25 2.35 15.74
CA ASP A 86 -11.44 1.33 16.79
C ASP A 86 -11.83 1.89 18.18
N GLY A 87 -12.62 2.96 18.19
CA GLY A 87 -13.09 3.57 19.43
C GLY A 87 -12.19 4.68 19.99
N ILE A 88 -11.06 4.96 19.34
CA ILE A 88 -10.00 5.85 19.81
C ILE A 88 -9.83 7.00 18.82
N LEU A 89 -9.68 8.23 19.33
CA LEU A 89 -9.32 9.44 18.55
C LEU A 89 -7.81 9.65 18.54
#